data_AF-A0A537E2A0-F1
#
_entry.id   AF-A0A537E2A0-F1
#
_cell.length_a   1.000
_cell.length_b   1.000
_cell.length_c   1.000
_cell.angle_alpha   90.00
_cell.angle_beta   90.00
_cell.angle_gamma   90.00
#
_symmetry.space_group_name_H-M   'P 1'
#
loop_
_entity.id
_entity.type
_entity.pdbx_description
1 polymer ?
#
loop_
_entity_poly.entity_id
_entity_poly.type
_entity_poly.pdbx_seq_one_letter_code
_entity_poly.pdbx_strand_id
1 'polypeptide(L)'
;MVTSKPSKQRKMFFNAPAHRRRRMLAARLSDDLTKNHKVRRLPVRTGDSVRVMRGDFAGLEGKVQRVDYSNGRIFVEGMSREKAAGVASQLPIHVTKVRITNLNLSDKWRSGLLAERGKSREE
;
A
#
# COMPACT_ATOMS: atom_id res chain seq x y z
N MET A 1 10.13 10.31 -23.28
CA MET A 1 8.86 10.56 -23.98
C MET A 1 7.74 9.80 -23.30
N VAL A 2 6.64 10.46 -22.92
CA VAL A 2 5.46 9.80 -22.31
C VAL A 2 4.52 9.37 -23.45
N THR A 3 4.02 8.12 -23.41
CA THR A 3 3.11 7.57 -24.44
C THR A 3 1.69 7.47 -23.90
N SER A 4 0.69 7.92 -24.66
CA SER A 4 -0.73 7.77 -24.37
C SER A 4 -1.33 6.43 -24.82
N LYS A 5 -0.63 5.69 -25.70
CA LYS A 5 -1.11 4.40 -26.26
C LYS A 5 -1.38 3.36 -25.15
N PRO A 6 -2.62 2.84 -25.00
CA PRO A 6 -2.98 1.94 -23.90
C PRO A 6 -2.17 0.64 -23.84
N SER A 7 -1.89 0.03 -25.01
CA SER A 7 -1.11 -1.21 -25.10
C SER A 7 0.30 -1.04 -24.54
N LYS A 8 0.97 0.07 -24.90
CA LYS A 8 2.30 0.41 -24.40
C LYS A 8 2.27 0.68 -22.89
N GLN A 9 1.25 1.38 -22.39
CA GLN A 9 1.10 1.64 -20.95
C GLN A 9 0.91 0.35 -20.13
N ARG A 10 0.04 -0.56 -20.58
CA ARG A 10 -0.16 -1.87 -19.94
C ARG A 10 1.12 -2.70 -19.94
N LYS A 11 1.83 -2.77 -21.08
CA LYS A 11 3.12 -3.48 -21.19
C LYS A 11 4.15 -2.94 -20.19
N MET A 12 4.25 -1.61 -20.05
CA MET A 12 5.15 -0.99 -19.08
C MET A 12 4.78 -1.31 -17.62
N PHE A 13 3.48 -1.38 -17.30
CA PHE A 13 3.02 -1.69 -15.95
C PHE A 13 3.35 -3.13 -15.55
N PHE A 14 2.98 -4.12 -16.38
CA PHE A 14 3.23 -5.54 -16.09
C PHE A 14 4.72 -5.88 -16.06
N ASN A 15 5.50 -5.29 -16.97
CA ASN A 15 6.95 -5.54 -17.08
C ASN A 15 7.80 -4.58 -16.23
N ALA A 16 7.20 -3.84 -15.29
CA ALA A 16 7.93 -2.89 -14.47
C ALA A 16 9.01 -3.59 -13.60
N PRO A 17 10.22 -3.02 -13.45
CA PRO A 17 11.23 -3.55 -12.54
C PRO A 17 10.83 -3.36 -11.06
N ALA A 18 11.45 -4.13 -10.17
CA ALA A 18 11.06 -4.20 -8.75
C ALA A 18 10.99 -2.84 -8.03
N HIS A 19 11.98 -1.95 -8.27
CA HIS A 19 11.99 -0.61 -7.67
C HIS A 19 10.78 0.24 -8.10
N ARG A 20 10.29 0.09 -9.35
CA ARG A 20 9.08 0.76 -9.82
C ARG A 20 7.83 0.11 -9.26
N ARG A 21 7.77 -1.24 -9.21
CA ARG A 21 6.64 -1.97 -8.61
C ARG A 21 6.40 -1.54 -7.17
N ARG A 22 7.47 -1.41 -6.38
CA ARG A 22 7.39 -0.88 -5.01
C ARG A 22 6.80 0.54 -4.93
N ARG A 23 7.15 1.45 -5.85
CA ARG A 23 6.56 2.80 -5.88
C ARG A 23 5.08 2.78 -6.31
N MET A 24 4.69 1.85 -7.18
CA MET A 24 3.31 1.68 -7.63
C MET A 24 2.38 1.14 -6.53
N LEU A 25 2.92 0.34 -5.60
CA LEU A 25 2.23 -0.19 -4.42
C LEU A 25 2.06 0.86 -3.30
N ALA A 26 1.50 2.02 -3.64
CA ALA A 26 1.23 3.10 -2.69
C ALA A 26 -0.25 3.17 -2.29
N ALA A 27 -0.50 3.36 -0.99
CA ALA A 27 -1.82 3.56 -0.42
C ALA A 27 -1.99 5.00 0.09
N ARG A 28 -3.24 5.42 0.29
CA ARG A 28 -3.56 6.75 0.85
C ARG A 28 -3.37 6.71 2.37
N LEU A 29 -2.82 7.78 2.93
CA LEU A 29 -2.70 7.95 4.38
C LEU A 29 -4.05 8.35 5.00
N SER A 30 -4.21 8.10 6.29
CA SER A 30 -5.30 8.68 7.09
C SER A 30 -5.23 10.19 7.06
N ASP A 31 -6.37 10.85 7.30
CA ASP A 31 -6.42 12.30 7.23
C ASP A 31 -5.57 12.94 8.36
N ASP A 32 -5.43 12.27 9.51
CA ASP A 32 -4.54 12.69 10.60
C ASP A 32 -3.05 12.59 10.22
N LEU A 33 -2.62 11.46 9.67
CA LEU A 33 -1.25 11.30 9.17
C LEU A 33 -0.94 12.26 8.02
N THR A 34 -1.94 12.55 7.18
CA THR A 34 -1.81 13.50 6.08
C THR A 34 -1.58 14.92 6.62
N LYS A 35 -2.28 15.32 7.69
CA LYS A 35 -2.07 16.62 8.34
C LYS A 35 -0.67 16.72 8.96
N ASN A 36 -0.24 15.68 9.67
CA ASN A 36 1.04 15.69 10.38
C ASN A 36 2.25 15.69 9.44
N HIS A 37 2.20 14.86 8.39
CA HIS A 37 3.36 14.68 7.49
C HIS A 37 3.22 15.41 6.15
N LYS A 38 2.07 16.05 5.87
CA LYS A 38 1.74 16.75 4.61
C LYS A 38 1.85 15.88 3.35
N VAL A 39 1.95 14.55 3.50
CA VAL A 39 2.01 13.59 2.40
C VAL A 39 0.66 12.89 2.26
N ARG A 40 0.20 12.70 1.02
CA ARG A 40 -1.09 12.03 0.74
C ARG A 40 -0.98 10.51 0.55
N ARG A 41 0.16 10.01 0.05
CA ARG A 41 0.35 8.60 -0.31
C ARG A 41 1.77 8.11 0.00
N LEU A 42 1.87 6.88 0.49
CA LEU A 42 3.15 6.21 0.74
C LEU A 42 3.10 4.75 0.28
N PRO A 43 4.24 4.19 -0.16
CA PRO A 43 4.38 2.76 -0.38
C PRO A 43 4.12 1.96 0.90
N VAL A 44 3.24 0.96 0.83
CA VAL A 44 2.92 0.11 1.97
C VAL A 44 4.09 -0.83 2.29
N ARG A 45 4.35 -1.05 3.57
CA ARG A 45 5.35 -1.99 4.08
C ARG A 45 4.74 -2.95 5.10
N THR A 46 5.46 -4.04 5.32
CA THR A 46 5.18 -4.97 6.41
C THR A 46 5.23 -4.24 7.76
N GLY A 47 4.23 -4.49 8.60
CA GLY A 47 4.07 -3.86 9.90
C GLY A 47 3.38 -2.49 9.89
N ASP A 48 3.02 -1.93 8.73
CA ASP A 48 2.07 -0.80 8.69
C ASP A 48 0.68 -1.29 9.15
N SER A 49 -0.05 -0.46 9.89
CA SER A 49 -1.46 -0.72 10.18
C SER A 49 -2.33 -0.08 9.11
N VAL A 50 -3.33 -0.84 8.67
CA VAL A 50 -4.18 -0.44 7.58
C VAL A 50 -5.65 -0.70 7.87
N ARG A 51 -6.51 0.20 7.38
CA ARG A 51 -7.96 0.05 7.34
C ARG A 51 -8.42 -0.25 5.91
N VAL A 52 -9.23 -1.29 5.74
CA VAL A 52 -9.83 -1.62 4.45
C VAL A 52 -11.03 -0.70 4.20
N MET A 53 -11.06 -0.04 3.03
CA MET A 53 -12.10 0.92 2.68
C MET A 53 -13.17 0.35 1.74
N ARG A 54 -12.85 -0.71 0.99
CA ARG A 54 -13.74 -1.26 -0.05
C ARG A 54 -13.70 -2.79 -0.07
N GLY A 55 -14.84 -3.40 -0.39
CA GLY A 55 -15.03 -4.86 -0.47
C GLY A 55 -15.70 -5.42 0.80
N ASP A 56 -15.79 -6.74 0.88
CA ASP A 56 -16.53 -7.44 1.94
C ASP A 56 -15.93 -7.21 3.34
N PHE A 57 -14.62 -6.96 3.39
CA PHE A 57 -13.88 -6.66 4.63
C PHE A 57 -13.76 -5.15 4.90
N ALA A 58 -14.63 -4.31 4.33
CA ALA A 58 -14.60 -2.87 4.59
C ALA A 58 -14.83 -2.57 6.08
N GLY A 59 -14.05 -1.64 6.62
CA GLY A 59 -14.06 -1.29 8.05
C GLY A 59 -13.09 -2.10 8.90
N LEU A 60 -12.59 -3.24 8.41
CA LEU A 60 -11.58 -4.02 9.11
C LEU A 60 -10.25 -3.25 9.20
N GLU A 61 -9.69 -3.21 10.40
CA GLU A 61 -8.33 -2.74 10.65
C GLU A 61 -7.42 -3.92 10.97
N GLY A 62 -6.21 -3.92 10.41
CA GLY A 62 -5.24 -4.96 10.65
C GLY A 62 -3.83 -4.53 10.28
N LYS A 63 -2.84 -5.28 10.76
CA LYS A 63 -1.45 -5.08 10.38
C LYS A 63 -1.17 -5.78 9.05
N VAL A 64 -0.29 -5.18 8.26
CA VAL A 64 0.21 -5.80 7.03
C VAL A 64 1.21 -6.90 7.38
N GLN A 65 0.86 -8.15 7.10
CA GLN A 65 1.74 -9.30 7.32
C GLN A 65 2.72 -9.51 6.17
N ARG A 66 2.23 -9.41 4.93
CA ARG A 66 3.03 -9.66 3.72
C ARG A 66 2.63 -8.73 2.60
N VAL A 67 3.63 -8.26 1.85
CA VAL A 67 3.45 -7.50 0.62
C VAL A 67 3.98 -8.34 -0.55
N ASP A 68 3.11 -8.61 -1.52
CA ASP A 68 3.47 -9.26 -2.76
C ASP A 68 3.67 -8.21 -3.86
N TYR A 69 4.94 -7.93 -4.15
CA TYR A 69 5.35 -6.97 -5.17
C TYR A 69 5.16 -7.47 -6.59
N SER A 70 5.06 -8.79 -6.81
CA SER A 70 4.86 -9.36 -8.16
C SER A 70 3.43 -9.13 -8.62
N ASN A 71 2.48 -9.47 -7.75
CA ASN A 71 1.06 -9.36 -8.06
C ASN A 71 0.42 -8.03 -7.65
N GLY A 72 1.16 -7.15 -6.96
CA GLY A 72 0.62 -5.86 -6.51
C GLY A 72 -0.40 -5.99 -5.39
N ARG A 73 -0.29 -7.01 -4.53
CA ARG A 73 -1.27 -7.30 -3.48
C ARG A 73 -0.64 -7.33 -2.08
N ILE A 74 -1.49 -7.15 -1.08
CA ILE A 74 -1.13 -7.14 0.34
C ILE A 74 -1.99 -8.17 1.06
N PHE A 75 -1.42 -8.82 2.06
CA PHE A 75 -2.11 -9.67 3.02
C PHE A 75 -2.18 -8.93 4.36
N VAL A 76 -3.40 -8.75 4.85
CA VAL A 76 -3.71 -8.02 6.08
C VAL A 76 -4.18 -9.02 7.13
N GLU A 77 -3.75 -8.82 8.37
CA GLU A 77 -4.20 -9.60 9.52
C GLU A 77 -5.72 -9.46 9.73
N GLY A 78 -6.40 -10.56 10.07
CA GLY A 78 -7.87 -10.61 10.17
C GLY A 78 -8.59 -10.75 8.82
N MET A 79 -7.91 -10.56 7.69
CA MET A 79 -8.49 -10.75 6.36
C MET A 79 -8.25 -12.19 5.87
N SER A 80 -8.95 -13.12 6.50
CA SER A 80 -8.90 -14.56 6.20
C SER A 80 -10.28 -15.12 5.88
N ARG A 81 -10.30 -16.18 5.07
CA ARG A 81 -11.48 -16.99 4.80
C ARG A 81 -11.19 -18.43 5.18
N GLU A 82 -12.14 -19.07 5.86
CA GLU A 82 -12.08 -20.50 6.13
C GLU A 82 -12.39 -21.29 4.86
N LYS A 83 -11.55 -22.28 4.57
CA LYS A 83 -11.81 -23.27 3.53
C LYS A 83 -12.73 -24.37 4.08
N ALA A 84 -13.37 -25.13 3.18
CA ALA A 84 -14.19 -26.29 3.57
C ALA A 84 -13.41 -27.33 4.41
N ALA A 85 -12.08 -27.39 4.25
CA ALA A 85 -11.18 -28.22 5.03
C ALA A 85 -10.81 -27.64 6.42
N GLY A 86 -11.47 -26.58 6.89
CA GLY A 86 -11.23 -25.95 8.19
C GLY A 86 -9.99 -25.07 8.30
N VAL A 87 -9.13 -25.05 7.27
CA VAL A 87 -7.90 -24.22 7.27
C VAL A 87 -8.22 -22.77 6.85
N ALA A 88 -7.82 -21.80 7.68
CA ALA A 88 -7.91 -20.37 7.35
C ALA A 88 -6.89 -19.97 6.28
N SER A 89 -7.36 -19.37 5.19
CA SER A 89 -6.53 -18.86 4.11
C SER A 89 -6.62 -17.35 4.03
N GLN A 90 -5.47 -16.69 3.97
CA GLN A 90 -5.43 -15.23 3.84
C GLN A 90 -5.90 -14.81 2.45
N LEU A 91 -6.73 -13.77 2.41
CA LEU A 91 -7.15 -13.16 1.16
C LEU A 91 -6.16 -12.06 0.77
N PRO A 92 -5.95 -11.81 -0.53
CA PRO A 92 -5.10 -10.74 -0.97
C PRO A 92 -5.93 -9.50 -1.36
N ILE A 93 -5.48 -8.31 -0.95
CA ILE A 93 -6.13 -7.03 -1.29
C ILE A 93 -5.19 -6.09 -2.04
N HIS A 94 -5.75 -5.25 -2.92
CA HIS A 94 -4.99 -4.23 -3.62
C HIS A 94 -4.84 -2.95 -2.78
N VAL A 95 -3.65 -2.34 -2.79
CA VAL A 95 -3.28 -1.13 -2.02
C VAL A 95 -4.27 0.03 -2.12
N THR A 96 -4.89 0.23 -3.30
CA THR A 96 -5.79 1.37 -3.52
C THR A 96 -7.13 1.23 -2.79
N LYS A 97 -7.48 0.03 -2.31
CA LYS A 97 -8.68 -0.23 -1.52
C LYS A 97 -8.46 -0.02 -0.03
N VAL A 98 -7.27 0.42 0.36
CA VAL A 98 -6.79 0.45 1.73
C VAL A 98 -6.31 1.85 2.09
N ARG A 99 -6.48 2.23 3.36
CA ARG A 99 -5.99 3.47 3.95
C ARG A 99 -5.02 3.12 5.09
N ILE A 100 -3.83 3.73 5.09
CA ILE A 100 -2.84 3.50 6.16
C ILE A 100 -3.25 4.31 7.38
N THR A 101 -3.41 3.64 8.52
CA THR A 101 -3.79 4.26 9.80
C THR A 101 -2.55 4.58 10.63
N ASN A 102 -1.60 3.63 10.74
CA ASN A 102 -0.33 3.81 11.43
C ASN A 102 0.84 3.39 10.54
N LEU A 103 1.92 4.16 10.60
CA LEU A 103 3.15 3.92 9.85
C LEU A 103 4.18 3.19 10.71
N ASN A 104 4.83 2.18 10.14
CA ASN A 104 6.06 1.65 10.68
C ASN A 104 7.24 2.54 10.29
N LEU A 105 7.82 3.24 11.27
CA LEU A 105 8.94 4.19 11.11
C LEU A 105 10.30 3.65 11.60
N SER A 106 10.43 2.33 11.77
CA SER A 106 11.70 1.69 12.18
C SER A 106 12.88 1.99 11.24
N ASP A 107 12.60 2.17 9.95
CA ASP A 107 13.62 2.43 8.93
C ASP A 107 13.89 3.95 8.79
N LYS A 108 15.14 4.35 9.06
CA LYS A 108 15.65 5.72 8.92
C LYS A 108 15.41 6.31 7.53
N TRP A 109 15.47 5.50 6.47
CA TRP A 109 15.26 5.99 5.10
C TRP A 109 13.80 6.32 4.83
N ARG A 110 12.87 5.63 5.52
CA ARG A 110 11.44 5.90 5.37
C ARG A 110 11.04 7.17 6.09
N SER A 111 11.58 7.40 7.29
CA SER A 111 11.36 8.66 8.01
C SER A 111 12.02 9.84 7.29
N GLY A 112 13.24 9.67 6.77
CA GLY A 112 13.91 10.67 5.93
C GLY A 112 13.10 11.04 4.68
N LEU A 113 12.67 10.04 3.90
CA LEU A 113 11.82 10.26 2.72
C LEU A 113 10.49 10.95 3.07
N LEU A 114 9.91 10.64 4.22
CA LEU A 114 8.66 11.25 4.67
C LEU A 114 8.86 12.72 5.01
N ALA A 115 9.96 13.06 5.69
CA ALA A 115 10.32 14.43 6.00
C ALA A 115 10.63 15.25 4.74
N GLU A 116 11.41 14.72 3.80
CA GLU A 116 11.72 15.39 2.52
C GLU A 116 10.47 15.70 1.71
N ARG A 117 9.56 14.72 1.57
CA ARG A 117 8.30 14.90 0.84
C ARG A 117 7.32 15.86 1.53
N GLY A 118 7.43 16.01 2.85
CA GLY A 118 6.67 17.00 3.61
C GLY A 118 7.14 18.41 3.28
N LYS A 119 8.47 18.63 3.31
CA LYS A 119 9.09 19.93 3.01
C LYS A 119 8.83 20.41 1.59
N SER A 120 8.99 19.54 0.59
CA SER A 120 8.79 19.87 -0.83
C SER A 120 7.36 20.28 -1.23
N ARG A 121 6.43 20.32 -0.27
CA ARG A 121 5.03 20.68 -0.46
C ARG A 121 4.66 21.94 0.36
N GLU A 122 5.51 22.33 1.29
CA GLU A 122 5.43 23.61 1.98
C GLU A 122 6.05 24.73 1.14
N GLU A 123 7.12 24.40 0.40
CA GLU A 123 7.62 25.15 -0.75
C GLU A 123 6.64 25.07 -1.94
#